data_AF-A0A9D1XWB7-F1
#
_entry.id   AF-A0A9D1XWB7-F1
#
_cell.length_a   1.000
_cell.length_b   1.000
_cell.length_c   1.000
_cell.angle_alpha   90.00
_cell.angle_beta   90.00
_cell.angle_gamma   90.00
#
_symmetry.space_group_name_H-M   'P 1'
#
loop_
_entity.id
_entity.type
_entity.pdbx_description
1 polymer ?
#
loop_
_entity_poly.entity_id
_entity_poly.type
_entity_poly.pdbx_seq_one_letter_code
_entity_poly.pdbx_strand_id
1 'polypeptide(L)'
;MKTKVQHNVLTISEMTKRPNKMCAETIDIDNIVLTEDLIRKLRASKSMFNKSTYVQILCGGVRYNVEGVDHLKNGKYRITLISPQFYATLSGALGQSVKLVKLAAIS
;
A
#
# COMPACT_ATOMS: atom_id res chain seq x y z
N MET A 1 46.20 -10.93 -11.52
CA MET A 1 45.07 -11.56 -10.81
C MET A 1 44.06 -10.48 -10.46
N LYS A 2 42.83 -10.54 -10.97
CA LYS A 2 41.77 -9.56 -10.63
C LYS A 2 41.02 -10.06 -9.40
N THR A 3 41.12 -9.32 -8.29
CA THR A 3 40.42 -9.60 -7.04
C THR A 3 38.91 -9.45 -7.26
N LYS A 4 38.16 -10.56 -7.19
CA LYS A 4 36.70 -10.54 -7.18
C LYS A 4 36.26 -9.92 -5.85
N VAL A 5 35.76 -8.68 -5.90
CA VAL A 5 35.07 -8.05 -4.77
C VAL A 5 33.82 -8.88 -4.48
N GLN A 6 33.75 -9.51 -3.31
CA GLN A 6 32.54 -10.21 -2.87
C GLN A 6 31.40 -9.20 -2.81
N HIS A 7 30.34 -9.44 -3.58
CA HIS A 7 29.07 -8.78 -3.34
C HIS A 7 28.60 -9.29 -1.98
N ASN A 8 28.56 -8.42 -0.98
CA ASN A 8 27.92 -8.69 0.30
C ASN A 8 26.42 -8.89 0.03
N VAL A 9 26.06 -10.10 -0.38
CA VAL A 9 24.67 -10.56 -0.37
C VAL A 9 24.34 -10.80 1.09
N LEU A 10 23.71 -9.80 1.71
CA LEU A 10 23.21 -9.92 3.08
C LEU A 10 22.37 -11.18 3.17
N THR A 11 22.71 -12.04 4.12
CA THR A 11 21.99 -13.29 4.34
C THR A 11 20.59 -12.99 4.91
N ILE A 12 19.62 -13.86 4.64
CA ILE A 12 18.23 -13.73 5.13
C ILE A 12 18.21 -13.54 6.67
N SER A 13 19.16 -14.15 7.37
CA SER A 13 19.38 -14.03 8.82
C SER A 13 19.84 -12.63 9.27
N GLU A 14 20.54 -11.88 8.43
CA GLU A 14 20.95 -10.49 8.71
C GLU A 14 19.81 -9.50 8.42
N MET A 15 18.97 -9.78 7.42
CA MET A 15 17.78 -8.98 7.12
C MET A 15 16.69 -9.08 8.21
N THR A 16 16.65 -10.18 8.95
CA THR A 16 15.64 -10.47 9.99
C THR A 16 16.04 -9.95 11.38
N LYS A 17 17.32 -9.63 11.60
CA LYS A 17 17.84 -9.08 12.88
C LYS A 17 17.67 -7.57 13.03
N ARG A 18 17.32 -6.84 11.97
CA ARG A 18 17.03 -5.40 12.10
C ARG A 18 15.70 -5.24 12.84
N PRO A 19 15.63 -4.43 13.92
CA PRO A 19 14.36 -4.11 14.56
C PRO A 19 13.47 -3.47 13.51
N ASN A 20 12.52 -4.25 13.04
CA ASN A 20 11.64 -3.90 11.93
C ASN A 20 10.54 -3.00 12.51
N LYS A 21 10.90 -1.76 12.90
CA LYS A 21 9.92 -0.72 13.23
C LYS A 21 9.28 -0.26 11.91
N MET A 22 8.43 -1.11 11.33
CA MET A 22 7.55 -0.70 10.25
C MET A 22 6.53 0.27 10.85
N CYS A 23 6.77 1.56 10.68
CA CYS A 23 5.75 2.57 10.94
C CYS A 23 4.82 2.61 9.72
N ALA A 24 3.62 2.06 9.89
CA ALA A 24 2.55 2.20 8.91
C ALA A 24 2.07 3.66 8.87
N GLU A 25 2.18 4.33 7.73
CA GLU A 25 1.50 5.60 7.51
C GLU A 25 0.00 5.29 7.44
N THR A 26 -0.81 5.82 8.36
CA THR A 26 -2.27 5.64 8.33
C THR A 26 -2.92 6.91 7.80
N ILE A 27 -3.68 6.79 6.72
CA ILE A 27 -4.37 7.90 6.09
C ILE A 27 -5.88 7.70 6.27
N ASP A 28 -6.58 8.71 6.76
CA ASP A 28 -8.04 8.70 6.82
C ASP A 28 -8.62 8.85 5.42
N ILE A 29 -9.62 8.03 5.08
CA ILE A 29 -10.30 8.06 3.79
C ILE A 29 -10.80 9.46 3.42
N ASP A 30 -11.28 10.23 4.39
CA ASP A 30 -11.83 11.57 4.16
C ASP A 30 -10.74 12.59 3.76
N ASN A 31 -9.49 12.30 4.10
CA ASN A 31 -8.32 13.13 3.79
C ASN A 31 -7.59 12.68 2.51
N ILE A 32 -8.04 11.61 1.85
CA ILE A 32 -7.38 11.11 0.64
C ILE A 32 -7.76 12.00 -0.54
N VAL A 33 -6.77 12.66 -1.12
CA VAL A 33 -6.80 13.23 -2.47
C VAL A 33 -5.80 12.46 -3.33
N LEU A 34 -6.26 11.91 -4.46
CA LEU A 34 -5.39 11.10 -5.32
C LEU A 34 -4.38 11.96 -6.06
N THR A 35 -3.15 11.98 -5.58
CA THR A 35 -2.01 12.54 -6.29
C THR A 35 -1.17 11.43 -6.94
N GLU A 36 -0.33 11.77 -7.92
CA GLU A 36 0.56 10.79 -8.53
C GLU A 36 1.49 10.15 -7.49
N ASP A 37 1.99 10.95 -6.55
CA ASP A 37 2.85 10.47 -5.46
C ASP A 37 2.11 9.51 -4.53
N LEU A 38 0.86 9.82 -4.17
CA LEU A 38 0.05 8.92 -3.36
C LEU A 38 -0.22 7.61 -4.10
N ILE A 39 -0.54 7.65 -5.39
CA ILE A 39 -0.75 6.44 -6.21
C ILE A 39 0.53 5.58 -6.26
N ARG A 40 1.70 6.21 -6.43
CA ARG A 40 3.00 5.52 -6.39
C ARG A 40 3.23 4.88 -5.02
N LYS A 41 2.96 5.59 -3.92
CA LYS A 41 3.04 5.06 -2.56
C LYS A 41 2.09 3.88 -2.34
N LEU A 42 0.82 3.99 -2.71
CA LEU A 42 -0.18 2.92 -2.56
C LEU A 42 0.20 1.67 -3.38
N ARG A 43 0.71 1.86 -4.60
CA ARG A 43 1.26 0.76 -5.43
C ARG A 43 2.48 0.10 -4.79
N ALA A 44 3.40 0.90 -4.23
CA ALA A 44 4.56 0.37 -3.51
C ALA A 44 4.14 -0.41 -2.25
N SER A 45 3.12 0.07 -1.54
CA SER A 45 2.59 -0.54 -0.33
C SER A 45 1.96 -1.92 -0.54
N LYS A 46 1.56 -2.26 -1.78
CA LYS A 46 1.13 -3.61 -2.15
C LYS A 46 2.26 -4.63 -1.95
N SER A 47 3.51 -4.22 -2.19
CA SER A 47 4.67 -5.08 -2.00
C SER A 47 5.05 -5.09 -0.53
N MET A 48 4.55 -6.07 0.23
CA MET A 48 4.95 -6.29 1.63
C MET A 48 6.47 -6.51 1.84
N PHE A 49 7.22 -6.69 0.74
CA PHE A 49 8.67 -6.75 0.73
C PHE A 49 9.36 -5.38 0.74
N ASN A 50 8.66 -4.31 0.34
CA ASN A 50 9.18 -2.96 0.37
C ASN A 50 8.88 -2.30 1.72
N LYS A 51 9.67 -2.70 2.73
CA LYS A 51 9.53 -2.36 4.15
C LYS A 51 9.60 -0.85 4.47
N SER A 52 9.79 0.01 3.47
CA SER A 52 9.98 1.46 3.60
C SER A 52 8.71 2.29 3.40
N THR A 53 7.66 1.74 2.78
CA THR A 53 6.44 2.49 2.43
C THR A 53 5.19 1.62 2.60
N TYR A 54 4.80 1.42 3.86
CA TYR A 54 3.56 0.71 4.20
C TYR A 54 2.48 1.74 4.54
N VAL A 55 1.44 1.82 3.72
CA VAL A 55 0.31 2.74 3.87
C VAL A 55 -0.95 1.94 4.22
N GLN A 56 -1.61 2.34 5.30
CA GLN A 56 -2.94 1.84 5.68
C GLN A 56 -3.97 2.94 5.47
N ILE A 57 -5.16 2.53 5.05
CA ILE A 57 -6.30 3.44 4.91
C ILE A 57 -7.28 3.16 6.04
N LEU A 58 -7.60 4.19 6.81
CA LEU A 58 -8.62 4.15 7.85
C LEU A 58 -9.97 4.51 7.22
N CYS A 59 -10.93 3.61 7.30
CA CYS A 59 -12.28 3.81 6.76
C CYS A 59 -13.30 3.23 7.75
N GLY A 60 -14.18 4.08 8.28
CA GLY A 60 -15.22 3.66 9.24
C GLY A 60 -14.64 3.03 10.52
N GLY A 61 -13.49 3.52 11.00
CA GLY A 61 -12.81 2.99 12.19
C GLY A 61 -12.01 1.70 11.96
N VAL A 62 -12.04 1.12 10.77
CA VAL A 62 -11.29 -0.09 10.41
C VAL A 62 -10.07 0.28 9.57
N ARG A 63 -8.91 -0.30 9.90
CA ARG A 63 -7.68 -0.15 9.12
C ARG A 63 -7.63 -1.19 8.02
N TYR A 64 -7.42 -0.72 6.80
CA TYR A 64 -7.25 -1.56 5.63
C TYR A 64 -5.84 -1.44 5.07
N ASN A 65 -5.33 -2.55 4.59
CA ASN A 65 -4.12 -2.62 3.80
C ASN A 65 -4.48 -2.45 2.33
N VAL A 66 -3.57 -1.89 1.54
CA VAL A 66 -3.74 -1.77 0.10
C VAL A 66 -3.42 -3.11 -0.55
N GLU A 67 -4.42 -3.71 -1.19
CA GLU A 67 -4.27 -4.96 -1.96
C GLU A 67 -3.99 -4.68 -3.43
N GLY A 68 -4.62 -3.65 -4.00
CA GLY A 68 -4.54 -3.34 -5.43
C GLY A 68 -4.79 -1.87 -5.74
N VAL A 69 -4.15 -1.38 -6.79
CA VAL A 69 -4.35 -0.01 -7.33
C VAL A 69 -4.35 -0.08 -8.85
N ASP A 70 -5.55 -0.14 -9.43
CA ASP A 70 -5.77 -0.27 -10.86
C ASP A 70 -6.15 1.08 -11.49
N HIS A 71 -5.64 1.33 -12.70
CA HIS A 71 -6.07 2.47 -13.51
C HIS A 71 -7.17 2.01 -14.48
N LEU A 72 -8.34 2.64 -14.41
CA LEU A 72 -9.51 2.30 -15.20
C LEU A 72 -9.52 3.09 -16.52
N LYS A 73 -10.22 2.54 -17.54
CA LYS A 73 -10.33 3.14 -18.88
C LYS A 73 -10.96 4.55 -18.90
N ASN A 74 -11.69 4.92 -17.85
CA ASN A 74 -12.33 6.23 -17.71
C ASN A 74 -11.45 7.28 -17.00
N GLY A 75 -10.16 7.02 -16.83
CA GLY A 75 -9.21 7.91 -16.15
C GLY A 75 -9.33 7.92 -14.62
N LYS A 76 -10.18 7.05 -14.04
CA LYS A 76 -10.28 6.87 -12.59
C LYS A 76 -9.34 5.78 -12.11
N TYR A 77 -8.96 5.86 -10.85
CA TYR A 77 -8.28 4.80 -10.14
C TYR A 77 -9.30 3.99 -9.35
N ARG A 78 -9.02 2.69 -9.22
CA ARG A 78 -9.68 1.77 -8.31
C ARG A 78 -8.64 1.28 -7.32
N ILE A 79 -8.91 1.48 -6.03
CA ILE A 79 -8.03 1.03 -4.95
C ILE A 79 -8.78 -0.07 -4.20
N THR A 80 -8.22 -1.28 -4.23
CA THR A 80 -8.75 -2.42 -3.47
C THR A 80 -8.04 -2.46 -2.13
N LEU A 81 -8.84 -2.52 -1.08
CA LEU A 81 -8.46 -2.47 0.31
C LEU A 81 -8.88 -3.78 1.00
N ILE A 82 -8.01 -4.32 1.84
CA ILE A 82 -8.26 -5.56 2.55
C ILE A 82 -7.97 -5.37 4.05
N SER A 83 -8.88 -5.86 4.88
CA SER A 83 -8.72 -6.00 6.32
C SER A 83 -8.99 -7.48 6.67
N PRO A 84 -8.72 -7.93 7.91
CA PRO A 84 -8.95 -9.33 8.28
C PRO A 84 -10.38 -9.84 8.05
N GLN A 85 -11.37 -8.95 8.05
CA GLN A 85 -12.80 -9.31 7.97
C GLN A 85 -13.54 -8.69 6.79
N PHE A 86 -12.95 -7.70 6.11
CA PHE A 86 -13.64 -6.95 5.06
C PHE A 86 -12.73 -6.60 3.88
N TYR A 87 -13.33 -6.61 2.69
CA TYR A 87 -12.84 -5.94 1.50
C TYR A 87 -13.54 -4.59 1.32
N ALA A 88 -12.78 -3.55 1.03
CA ALA A 88 -13.29 -2.27 0.59
C ALA A 88 -12.73 -1.93 -0.79
N THR A 89 -13.51 -1.21 -1.61
CA THR A 89 -13.06 -0.71 -2.91
C THR A 89 -13.30 0.78 -2.96
N LEU A 90 -12.25 1.55 -3.18
CA LEU A 90 -12.32 2.99 -3.38
C LEU A 90 -12.19 3.32 -4.86
N SER A 91 -12.81 4.43 -5.28
CA SER A 91 -12.59 4.99 -6.61
C SER A 91 -12.52 6.52 -6.58
N GLY A 92 -11.62 7.08 -7.37
CA GLY A 92 -11.45 8.52 -7.54
C GLY A 92 -10.64 8.81 -8.81
N ALA A 93 -10.68 10.04 -9.31
CA ALA A 93 -9.77 10.51 -10.35
C ALA A 93 -8.56 11.21 -9.74
N LEU A 94 -7.51 11.42 -10.53
CA LEU A 94 -6.37 12.24 -10.11
C LEU A 94 -6.83 13.66 -9.71
N GLY A 95 -6.29 14.18 -8.63
CA GLY A 95 -6.66 15.47 -8.04
C GLY A 95 -8.01 15.47 -7.31
N GLN A 96 -8.70 14.33 -7.22
CA GLN A 96 -10.01 14.22 -6.57
C GLN A 96 -9.94 13.36 -5.31
N SER A 97 -10.89 13.60 -4.41
CA SER A 97 -11.16 12.71 -3.29
C SER A 97 -11.65 11.35 -3.76
N VAL A 98 -11.34 10.32 -2.99
CA VAL A 98 -11.84 8.96 -3.23
C VAL A 98 -13.21 8.78 -2.61
N LYS A 99 -14.00 7.88 -3.20
CA LYS A 99 -15.27 7.42 -2.65
C LYS A 99 -15.23 5.93 -2.41
N LEU A 100 -15.81 5.49 -1.30
CA LEU A 100 -16.09 4.08 -1.05
C LEU A 100 -17.17 3.60 -2.02
N VAL A 101 -16.84 2.62 -2.86
CA VAL A 101 -17.72 2.05 -3.89
C VAL A 101 -18.30 0.71 -3.46
N LYS A 102 -17.54 -0.06 -2.69
CA LYS A 102 -17.96 -1.37 -2.19
C LYS A 102 -17.35 -1.63 -0.83
N LEU A 103 -18.13 -2.21 0.07
CA LEU A 103 -17.69 -2.81 1.32
C LEU A 103 -18.33 -4.20 1.41
N ALA A 104 -17.53 -5.24 1.60
CA ALA A 104 -17.99 -6.62 1.66
C ALA A 104 -17.23 -7.38 2.75
N ALA A 105 -17.91 -8.25 3.48
CA ALA A 105 -17.26 -9.16 4.42
C ALA A 105 -16.47 -10.24 3.66
N ILE A 106 -15.39 -10.72 4.27
CA ILE A 106 -14.63 -11.89 3.82
C ILE A 106 -15.33 -13.11 4.42
N SER A 107 -16.12 -13.81 3.61
CA SER A 107 -16.80 -15.05 3.98
C SER A 107 -15.89 -16.26 3.98
#